data_AF-N9TSK7-F1
#
_entry.id   AF-N9TSK7-F1
#
_cell.length_a   1.000
_cell.length_b   1.000
_cell.length_c   1.000
_cell.angle_alpha   90.00
_cell.angle_beta   90.00
_cell.angle_gamma   90.00
#
_symmetry.space_group_name_H-M   'P 1'
#
loop_
_entity.id
_entity.type
_entity.pdbx_description
1 polymer ?
#
loop_
_entity_poly.entity_id
_entity_poly.type
_entity_poly.pdbx_seq_one_letter_code
_entity_poly.pdbx_strand_id
1 'polypeptide(L)'
;MIQSLIAHIYKDRLTNNVLPIAKNKDNTYISAKDKKLNRPYLVIFSNKKVYYLPIKTINKYNRFATFKDITNTNIRDKNIYGQSGLLGNSINCSVINIMDKQMFLDLFDLKSNLNNVKVNDKIYRKVMLKLNKNLISNNIWFSQVTGFQNNQTQFLWESEIDINIKKEIIDFIKIYKETWDSNFISLDKLKVLNLKKEEINELKEHFIRLGCSE
;
A
#
# COMPACT_ATOMS: atom_id res chain seq x y z
N MET A 1 4.09 6.93 21.11
CA MET A 1 4.77 7.47 19.91
C MET A 1 3.95 7.01 18.71
N ILE A 2 3.36 7.90 17.91
CA ILE A 2 2.59 7.49 16.72
C ILE A 2 3.61 7.26 15.60
N GLN A 3 3.92 6.00 15.33
CA GLN A 3 4.83 5.62 14.26
C GLN A 3 4.17 5.89 12.90
N SER A 4 4.96 6.45 11.98
CA SER A 4 4.58 6.56 10.57
C SER A 4 4.30 5.16 10.01
N LEU A 5 3.26 5.05 9.18
CA LEU A 5 2.93 3.80 8.49
C LEU A 5 3.41 3.80 7.04
N ILE A 6 4.01 4.90 6.58
CA ILE A 6 4.39 5.07 5.18
C ILE A 6 5.41 4.00 4.80
N ALA A 7 5.16 3.29 3.70
CA ALA A 7 6.02 2.23 3.20
C ALA A 7 6.17 1.02 4.14
N HIS A 8 5.27 0.81 5.10
CA HIS A 8 5.31 -0.33 6.02
C HIS A 8 4.41 -1.48 5.58
N ILE A 9 4.84 -2.71 5.87
CA ILE A 9 4.12 -3.95 5.54
C ILE A 9 3.40 -4.46 6.79
N TYR A 10 2.15 -4.88 6.60
CA TYR A 10 1.31 -5.52 7.60
C TYR A 10 0.76 -6.82 7.04
N LYS A 11 0.99 -7.93 7.74
CA LYS A 11 0.67 -9.28 7.30
C LYS A 11 -0.09 -10.09 8.33
N ASP A 12 0.40 -10.20 9.57
CA ASP A 12 -0.16 -11.15 10.53
C ASP A 12 -1.36 -10.53 11.26
N ARG A 13 -2.55 -11.06 10.96
CA ARG A 13 -3.80 -10.58 11.56
C ARG A 13 -4.09 -11.30 12.87
N LEU A 14 -4.79 -10.63 13.77
CA LEU A 14 -5.36 -11.26 14.95
C LEU A 14 -6.36 -12.35 14.51
N THR A 15 -6.34 -13.50 15.19
CA THR A 15 -7.05 -14.73 14.80
C THR A 15 -8.58 -14.60 14.80
N ASN A 16 -9.11 -13.56 15.45
CA ASN A 16 -10.53 -13.28 15.58
C ASN A 16 -11.15 -12.52 14.39
N ASN A 17 -10.36 -12.01 13.43
CA ASN A 17 -10.90 -11.30 12.27
C ASN A 17 -10.44 -11.90 10.93
N VAL A 18 -11.33 -12.67 10.32
CA VAL A 18 -11.11 -13.35 9.04
C VAL A 18 -11.69 -12.64 7.82
N LEU A 19 -12.32 -11.49 8.05
CA LEU A 19 -13.09 -10.80 7.03
C LEU A 19 -12.17 -10.14 6.00
N PRO A 20 -12.51 -10.16 4.70
CA PRO A 20 -11.68 -9.53 3.68
C PRO A 20 -11.62 -8.02 3.90
N ILE A 21 -10.44 -7.43 3.79
CA ILE A 21 -10.28 -5.96 3.90
C ILE A 21 -9.93 -5.30 2.57
N ALA A 22 -9.75 -6.08 1.50
CA ALA A 22 -9.35 -5.54 0.22
C ALA A 22 -10.16 -6.12 -0.94
N LYS A 23 -10.29 -5.31 -1.99
CA LYS A 23 -10.86 -5.70 -3.28
C LYS A 23 -9.83 -5.66 -4.40
N ASN A 24 -10.12 -6.37 -5.49
CA ASN A 24 -9.40 -6.23 -6.76
C ASN A 24 -10.20 -5.34 -7.74
N LYS A 25 -9.64 -5.08 -8.92
CA LYS A 25 -10.24 -4.20 -9.94
C LYS A 25 -11.60 -4.68 -10.46
N ASP A 26 -11.86 -5.98 -10.34
CA ASP A 26 -13.13 -6.61 -10.72
C ASP A 26 -14.18 -6.49 -9.62
N ASN A 27 -13.95 -5.63 -8.61
CA ASN A 27 -14.79 -5.43 -7.42
C ASN A 27 -15.01 -6.72 -6.60
N THR A 28 -14.11 -7.71 -6.73
CA THR A 28 -14.18 -8.95 -5.97
C THR A 28 -13.32 -8.88 -4.71
N TYR A 29 -13.81 -9.52 -3.64
CA TYR A 29 -13.04 -9.62 -2.40
C TYR A 29 -11.75 -10.40 -2.63
N ILE A 30 -10.66 -9.84 -2.14
CA ILE A 30 -9.44 -10.60 -1.92
C ILE A 30 -9.67 -11.42 -0.65
N SER A 31 -10.39 -12.53 -0.82
CA SER A 31 -10.90 -13.34 0.28
C SER A 31 -9.79 -14.13 0.97
N ALA A 32 -10.00 -14.38 2.27
CA ALA A 32 -9.14 -15.23 3.09
C ALA A 32 -9.45 -16.74 2.93
N LYS A 33 -10.38 -17.12 2.03
CA LYS A 33 -11.11 -18.40 2.07
C LYS A 33 -10.29 -19.68 1.88
N ASP A 34 -8.97 -19.62 1.74
CA ASP A 34 -8.08 -20.80 1.70
C ASP A 34 -6.77 -20.58 2.49
N LYS A 35 -6.85 -20.28 3.80
CA LYS A 35 -5.67 -20.05 4.67
C LYS A 35 -4.86 -18.77 4.35
N LYS A 36 -5.51 -17.72 3.83
CA LYS A 36 -4.86 -16.44 3.45
C LYS A 36 -5.18 -15.26 4.37
N LEU A 37 -5.47 -15.53 5.65
CA LEU A 37 -5.66 -14.50 6.68
C LEU A 37 -4.46 -13.53 6.73
N ASN A 38 -3.27 -14.09 6.57
CA ASN A 38 -2.02 -13.35 6.67
C ASN A 38 -1.50 -12.94 5.29
N ARG A 39 -2.40 -12.42 4.44
CA ARG A 39 -1.96 -11.79 3.20
C ARG A 39 -1.24 -10.48 3.57
N PRO A 40 -0.01 -10.24 3.07
CA PRO A 40 0.66 -8.99 3.35
C PRO A 40 0.00 -7.82 2.60
N TYR A 41 -0.01 -6.66 3.23
CA TYR A 41 -0.46 -5.39 2.70
C TYR A 41 0.65 -4.36 2.87
N LEU A 42 0.96 -3.63 1.80
CA LEU A 42 1.87 -2.49 1.86
C LEU A 42 1.04 -1.23 2.10
N VAL A 43 1.26 -0.54 3.22
CA VAL A 43 0.75 0.81 3.44
C VAL A 43 1.60 1.77 2.62
N ILE A 44 0.97 2.45 1.66
CA ILE A 44 1.65 3.43 0.80
C ILE A 44 1.58 4.83 1.41
N PHE A 45 0.56 5.13 2.19
CA PHE A 45 0.38 6.42 2.83
C PHE A 45 -0.59 6.27 4.01
N SER A 46 -0.43 7.07 5.05
CA SER A 46 -1.40 7.14 6.12
C SER A 46 -1.52 8.54 6.70
N ASN A 47 -2.74 8.94 7.02
CA ASN A 47 -3.04 10.10 7.85
C ASN A 47 -4.16 9.71 8.83
N LYS A 48 -5.37 10.28 8.68
CA LYS A 48 -6.58 9.75 9.34
C LYS A 48 -7.00 8.39 8.78
N LYS A 49 -6.70 8.14 7.51
CA LYS A 49 -6.93 6.88 6.82
C LYS A 49 -5.62 6.18 6.48
N VAL A 50 -5.67 4.88 6.27
CA VAL A 50 -4.57 4.06 5.75
C VAL A 50 -4.90 3.69 4.31
N TYR A 51 -3.96 3.96 3.41
CA TYR A 51 -4.04 3.64 2.00
C TYR A 51 -3.05 2.51 1.73
N TYR A 52 -3.54 1.39 1.22
CA TYR A 52 -2.75 0.16 1.19
C TYR A 52 -3.04 -0.72 -0.02
N LEU A 53 -2.03 -1.52 -0.35
CA LEU A 53 -1.98 -2.37 -1.53
C LEU A 53 -1.81 -3.83 -1.12
N PRO A 54 -2.64 -4.76 -1.63
CA PRO A 54 -2.52 -6.17 -1.31
C PRO A 54 -1.36 -6.82 -2.06
N ILE A 55 -0.57 -7.61 -1.34
CA ILE A 55 0.61 -8.30 -1.87
C ILE A 55 0.30 -9.79 -2.04
N LYS A 56 0.59 -10.37 -3.21
CA LYS A 56 0.52 -11.83 -3.42
C LYS A 56 1.91 -12.43 -3.51
N THR A 57 2.06 -13.66 -3.03
CA THR A 57 3.24 -14.48 -3.32
C THR A 57 3.13 -15.03 -4.74
N ILE A 58 4.24 -14.94 -5.47
CA ILE A 58 4.38 -15.52 -6.80
C ILE A 58 4.80 -16.98 -6.61
N ASN A 59 4.08 -17.89 -7.24
CA ASN A 59 4.38 -19.31 -7.25
C ASN A 59 4.34 -19.85 -8.69
N LYS A 60 4.75 -21.11 -8.88
CA LYS A 60 4.81 -21.72 -10.22
C LYS A 60 3.47 -21.72 -10.96
N TYR A 61 2.36 -21.76 -10.24
CA TYR A 61 1.01 -21.82 -10.79
C TYR A 61 0.49 -20.44 -11.26
N ASN A 62 0.86 -19.37 -10.56
CA ASN A 62 0.35 -18.02 -10.84
C ASN A 62 1.34 -17.09 -11.55
N ARG A 63 2.59 -17.52 -11.78
CA ARG A 63 3.68 -16.67 -12.29
C ARG A 63 3.35 -15.99 -13.61
N PHE A 64 2.80 -16.74 -14.58
CA PHE A 64 2.56 -16.23 -15.92
C PHE A 64 1.49 -15.13 -15.92
N ALA A 65 0.33 -15.40 -15.31
CA ALA A 65 -0.72 -14.41 -15.14
C ALA A 65 -0.23 -13.18 -14.36
N THR A 66 0.59 -13.41 -13.32
CA THR A 66 1.12 -12.32 -12.50
C THR A 66 2.12 -11.43 -13.24
N PHE A 67 2.97 -11.99 -14.09
CA PHE A 67 3.93 -11.23 -14.88
C PHE A 67 3.29 -10.52 -16.07
N LYS A 68 2.18 -11.04 -16.61
CA LYS A 68 1.41 -10.39 -17.68
C LYS A 68 0.63 -9.16 -17.20
N ASP A 69 0.27 -9.12 -15.92
CA ASP A 69 -0.45 -7.98 -15.35
C ASP A 69 0.47 -6.76 -15.16
N ILE A 70 0.43 -5.87 -16.16
CA ILE A 70 1.25 -4.66 -16.22
C ILE A 70 0.90 -3.63 -15.15
N THR A 71 -0.26 -3.75 -14.50
CA THR A 71 -0.69 -2.81 -13.46
C THR A 71 0.05 -3.05 -12.15
N ASN A 72 0.67 -4.22 -11.96
CA ASN A 72 1.32 -4.59 -10.71
C ASN A 72 2.81 -4.26 -10.68
N THR A 73 3.37 -4.18 -9.48
CA THR A 73 4.82 -4.16 -9.25
C THR A 73 5.29 -5.54 -8.82
N ASN A 74 6.14 -6.16 -9.62
CA ASN A 74 6.72 -7.48 -9.34
C ASN A 74 8.12 -7.34 -8.72
N ILE A 75 8.30 -7.97 -7.58
CA ILE A 75 9.59 -8.18 -6.90
C ILE A 75 9.98 -9.61 -7.21
N ARG A 76 11.13 -9.80 -7.88
CA ARG A 76 11.61 -11.10 -8.31
C ARG A 76 12.76 -11.57 -7.42
N ASP A 77 12.88 -12.89 -7.30
CA ASP A 77 14.00 -13.60 -6.67
C ASP A 77 14.23 -13.32 -5.18
N LYS A 78 13.28 -12.59 -4.56
CA LYS A 78 13.19 -12.33 -3.12
C LYS A 78 11.76 -11.99 -2.72
N ASN A 79 11.42 -12.21 -1.45
CA ASN A 79 10.15 -11.74 -0.91
C ASN A 79 10.18 -10.23 -0.56
N ILE A 80 9.02 -9.72 -0.16
CA ILE A 80 8.81 -8.32 0.24
C ILE A 80 9.65 -7.92 1.47
N TYR A 81 10.09 -8.89 2.29
CA TYR A 81 10.96 -8.70 3.44
C TYR A 81 12.46 -8.84 3.11
N GLY A 82 12.82 -9.08 1.84
CA GLY A 82 14.20 -9.21 1.38
C GLY A 82 14.80 -10.63 1.43
N GLN A 83 14.04 -11.64 1.84
CA GLN A 83 14.50 -13.03 1.86
C GLN A 83 14.58 -13.62 0.45
N SER A 84 15.76 -14.11 0.07
CA SER A 84 16.04 -14.77 -1.22
C SER A 84 15.48 -16.20 -1.30
N GLY A 85 15.55 -16.82 -2.49
CA GLY A 85 15.17 -18.23 -2.70
C GLY A 85 13.68 -18.45 -3.00
N LEU A 86 12.95 -17.38 -3.30
CA LEU A 86 11.53 -17.40 -3.64
C LEU A 86 11.34 -16.77 -5.04
N LEU A 87 10.32 -17.19 -5.78
CA LEU A 87 9.97 -16.55 -7.07
C LEU A 87 9.60 -15.06 -6.89
N GLY A 88 9.15 -14.71 -5.68
CA GLY A 88 9.01 -13.34 -5.21
C GLY A 88 7.58 -12.94 -4.90
N ASN A 89 7.30 -11.64 -4.97
CA ASN A 89 6.02 -11.05 -4.63
C ASN A 89 5.51 -10.12 -5.73
N SER A 90 4.19 -9.96 -5.80
CA SER A 90 3.53 -9.00 -6.67
C SER A 90 2.62 -8.11 -5.84
N ILE A 91 2.83 -6.81 -5.94
CA ILE A 91 2.04 -5.79 -5.27
C ILE A 91 0.98 -5.32 -6.25
N ASN A 92 -0.29 -5.44 -5.86
CA ASN A 92 -1.39 -4.97 -6.69
C ASN A 92 -1.47 -3.45 -6.65
N CYS A 93 -1.13 -2.78 -7.76
CA CYS A 93 -1.23 -1.32 -7.88
C CYS A 93 -2.41 -0.87 -8.77
N SER A 94 -3.36 -1.77 -9.06
CA SER A 94 -4.61 -1.43 -9.75
C SER A 94 -5.70 -0.96 -8.79
N VAL A 95 -5.67 -1.36 -7.51
CA VAL A 95 -6.67 -0.92 -6.52
C VAL A 95 -5.98 -0.39 -5.27
N ILE A 96 -6.28 0.86 -4.92
CA ILE A 96 -5.90 1.45 -3.64
C ILE A 96 -7.03 1.15 -2.65
N ASN A 97 -6.72 0.36 -1.62
CA ASN A 97 -7.66 0.05 -0.55
C ASN A 97 -7.48 1.06 0.58
N ILE A 98 -8.60 1.47 1.19
CA ILE A 98 -8.67 2.56 2.16
C ILE A 98 -9.38 2.03 3.40
N MET A 99 -8.88 2.38 4.57
CA MET A 99 -9.52 2.04 5.84
C MET A 99 -9.23 3.13 6.86
N ASP A 100 -10.07 3.25 7.88
CA ASP A 100 -9.70 4.05 9.05
C ASP A 100 -8.40 3.56 9.68
N LYS A 101 -7.52 4.49 10.09
CA LYS A 101 -6.19 4.12 10.60
C LYS A 101 -6.27 3.26 11.86
N GLN A 102 -7.14 3.59 12.81
CA GLN A 102 -7.25 2.79 14.03
C GLN A 102 -7.87 1.43 13.72
N MET A 103 -8.94 1.41 12.93
CA MET A 103 -9.57 0.18 12.47
C MET A 103 -8.59 -0.75 11.76
N PHE A 104 -7.67 -0.21 10.95
CA PHE A 104 -6.64 -1.01 10.28
C PHE A 104 -5.68 -1.63 11.29
N LEU A 105 -5.12 -0.82 12.20
CA LEU A 105 -4.14 -1.26 13.18
C LEU A 105 -4.71 -2.32 14.14
N ASP A 106 -5.97 -2.19 14.54
CA ASP A 106 -6.66 -3.13 15.42
C ASP A 106 -6.81 -4.54 14.82
N LEU A 107 -6.58 -4.71 13.50
CA LEU A 107 -6.65 -6.02 12.84
C LEU A 107 -5.35 -6.82 12.95
N PHE A 108 -4.23 -6.18 13.28
CA PHE A 108 -2.91 -6.78 13.17
C PHE A 108 -2.26 -6.99 14.54
N ASP A 109 -1.53 -8.09 14.68
CA ASP A 109 -0.70 -8.31 15.86
C ASP A 109 0.54 -7.42 15.81
N LEU A 110 0.51 -6.29 16.50
CA LEU A 110 1.63 -5.34 16.53
C LEU A 110 2.92 -5.90 17.15
N LYS A 111 2.86 -7.09 17.80
CA LYS A 111 4.05 -7.79 18.29
C LYS A 111 4.69 -8.71 17.25
N SER A 112 4.00 -9.01 16.13
CA SER A 112 4.56 -9.84 15.06
C SER A 112 5.68 -9.10 14.34
N ASN A 113 6.79 -9.80 14.10
CA ASN A 113 7.91 -9.32 13.29
C ASN A 113 7.60 -9.22 11.78
N LEU A 114 6.39 -9.63 11.34
CA LEU A 114 5.90 -9.48 9.98
C LEU A 114 4.96 -8.28 9.82
N ASN A 115 4.69 -7.55 10.89
CA ASN A 115 3.92 -6.32 10.90
C ASN A 115 4.82 -5.12 11.16
N ASN A 116 4.42 -3.96 10.66
CA ASN A 116 5.17 -2.72 10.81
C ASN A 116 6.62 -2.83 10.33
N VAL A 117 6.83 -3.54 9.21
CA VAL A 117 8.15 -3.71 8.61
C VAL A 117 8.32 -2.73 7.46
N LYS A 118 9.28 -1.80 7.57
CA LYS A 118 9.60 -0.86 6.48
C LYS A 118 10.09 -1.62 5.25
N VAL A 119 9.43 -1.41 4.11
CA VAL A 119 9.85 -2.00 2.85
C VAL A 119 11.10 -1.30 2.31
N ASN A 120 11.91 -2.01 1.52
CA ASN A 120 13.08 -1.44 0.88
C ASN A 120 12.74 -0.21 0.02
N ASP A 121 13.54 0.85 0.12
CA ASP A 121 13.33 2.12 -0.58
C ASP A 121 13.18 1.95 -2.11
N LYS A 122 13.99 1.07 -2.73
CA LYS A 122 13.89 0.81 -4.18
C LYS A 122 12.58 0.11 -4.55
N ILE A 123 12.03 -0.72 -3.66
CA ILE A 123 10.71 -1.35 -3.86
C ILE A 123 9.62 -0.29 -3.72
N TYR A 124 9.66 0.52 -2.66
CA TYR A 124 8.67 1.57 -2.44
C TYR A 124 8.62 2.55 -3.62
N ARG A 125 9.79 3.00 -4.11
CA ARG A 125 9.88 3.82 -5.32
C ARG A 125 9.22 3.16 -6.53
N LYS A 126 9.50 1.88 -6.79
CA LYS A 126 8.87 1.15 -7.91
C LYS A 126 7.35 1.12 -7.77
N VAL A 127 6.82 0.97 -6.56
CA VAL A 127 5.37 1.03 -6.28
C VAL A 127 4.82 2.43 -6.58
N MET A 128 5.43 3.48 -6.04
CA MET A 128 4.95 4.85 -6.24
C MET A 128 4.97 5.29 -7.72
N LEU A 129 6.03 4.95 -8.45
CA LEU A 129 6.11 5.21 -9.89
C LEU A 129 5.08 4.40 -10.69
N LYS A 130 4.80 3.15 -10.28
CA LYS A 130 3.76 2.33 -10.89
C LYS A 130 2.37 2.92 -10.64
N LEU A 131 2.08 3.35 -9.42
CA LEU A 131 0.82 4.01 -9.07
C LEU A 131 0.62 5.28 -9.91
N ASN A 132 1.64 6.14 -10.01
CA ASN A 132 1.57 7.34 -10.83
C ASN A 132 1.27 7.02 -12.31
N LYS A 133 1.95 6.01 -12.89
CA LYS A 133 1.67 5.54 -14.25
C LYS A 133 0.22 5.05 -14.41
N ASN A 134 -0.25 4.25 -13.46
CA ASN A 134 -1.63 3.72 -13.50
C ASN A 134 -2.65 4.86 -13.34
N LEU A 135 -2.39 5.88 -12.51
CA LEU A 135 -3.24 7.07 -12.40
C LEU A 135 -3.38 7.80 -13.74
N ILE A 136 -2.26 8.10 -14.41
CA ILE A 136 -2.25 8.78 -15.71
C ILE A 136 -3.02 7.99 -16.76
N SER A 137 -2.96 6.65 -16.68
CA SER A 137 -3.62 5.74 -17.62
C SER A 137 -5.05 5.37 -17.20
N ASN A 138 -5.63 6.01 -16.17
CA ASN A 138 -6.95 5.68 -15.61
C ASN A 138 -7.14 4.18 -15.26
N ASN A 139 -6.07 3.54 -14.79
CA ASN A 139 -6.02 2.12 -14.41
C ASN A 139 -5.96 1.91 -12.90
N ILE A 140 -6.45 2.88 -12.12
CA ILE A 140 -6.58 2.78 -10.66
C ILE A 140 -8.05 2.84 -10.27
N TRP A 141 -8.41 1.90 -9.42
CA TRP A 141 -9.66 1.84 -8.69
C TRP A 141 -9.42 2.09 -7.19
N PHE A 142 -10.47 2.47 -6.47
CA PHE A 142 -10.51 2.75 -5.05
C PHE A 142 -11.59 1.91 -4.37
N SER A 143 -11.22 1.33 -3.23
CA SER A 143 -12.17 0.67 -2.33
C SER A 143 -11.93 1.13 -0.91
N GLN A 144 -12.99 1.44 -0.17
CA GLN A 144 -12.90 1.83 1.22
C GLN A 144 -13.66 0.86 2.10
N VAL A 145 -13.01 0.37 3.16
CA VAL A 145 -13.70 -0.32 4.26
C VAL A 145 -14.27 0.72 5.21
N THR A 146 -15.57 0.62 5.49
CA THR A 146 -16.30 1.51 6.41
C THR A 146 -16.62 0.85 7.75
N GLY A 147 -16.56 -0.49 7.82
CA GLY A 147 -16.75 -1.21 9.06
C GLY A 147 -16.99 -2.71 8.85
N PHE A 148 -17.37 -3.37 9.93
CA PHE A 148 -17.71 -4.79 9.95
C PHE A 148 -19.09 -4.95 10.59
N GLN A 149 -20.04 -5.54 9.85
CA GLN A 149 -21.42 -5.75 10.30
C GLN A 149 -21.90 -7.12 9.82
N ASN A 150 -22.68 -7.82 10.63
CA ASN A 150 -23.30 -9.11 10.27
C ASN A 150 -22.30 -10.14 9.72
N ASN A 151 -21.10 -10.25 10.32
CA ASN A 151 -20.00 -11.10 9.86
C ASN A 151 -19.54 -10.82 8.42
N GLN A 152 -19.66 -9.57 7.96
CA GLN A 152 -19.23 -9.12 6.65
C GLN A 152 -18.51 -7.77 6.75
N THR A 153 -17.53 -7.58 5.87
CA THR A 153 -16.89 -6.28 5.70
C THR A 153 -17.79 -5.39 4.85
N GLN A 154 -18.02 -4.18 5.32
CA GLN A 154 -18.75 -3.14 4.58
C GLN A 154 -17.76 -2.34 3.74
N PHE A 155 -18.07 -2.18 2.45
CA PHE A 155 -17.22 -1.49 1.49
C PHE A 155 -17.98 -0.40 0.75
N LEU A 156 -17.29 0.70 0.48
CA LEU A 156 -17.62 1.65 -0.59
C LEU A 156 -16.69 1.39 -1.78
N TRP A 157 -17.20 1.59 -2.99
CA TRP A 157 -16.50 1.39 -4.25
C TRP A 157 -16.56 2.64 -5.13
N GLU A 158 -15.41 3.06 -5.66
CA GLU A 158 -15.29 4.16 -6.63
C GLU A 158 -16.05 5.44 -6.27
N SER A 159 -17.20 5.66 -6.90
CA SER A 159 -18.04 6.85 -6.81
C SER A 159 -18.66 7.02 -5.43
N GLU A 160 -18.80 5.94 -4.67
CA GLU A 160 -19.34 5.98 -3.30
C GLU A 160 -18.35 6.57 -2.30
N ILE A 161 -17.06 6.64 -2.66
CA ILE A 161 -15.99 7.14 -1.81
C ILE A 161 -15.89 8.66 -1.96
N ASP A 162 -15.85 9.36 -0.81
CA ASP A 162 -15.62 10.80 -0.74
C ASP A 162 -14.43 11.23 -1.62
N ILE A 163 -14.67 12.21 -2.47
CA ILE A 163 -13.68 12.69 -3.43
C ILE A 163 -12.42 13.24 -2.76
N ASN A 164 -12.53 13.82 -1.56
CA ASN A 164 -11.40 14.35 -0.81
C ASN A 164 -10.50 13.23 -0.28
N ILE A 165 -11.07 12.09 0.11
CA ILE A 165 -10.30 10.90 0.53
C ILE A 165 -9.46 10.37 -0.65
N LYS A 166 -10.05 10.33 -1.85
CA LYS A 166 -9.33 9.93 -3.08
C LYS A 166 -8.28 10.97 -3.46
N LYS A 167 -8.62 12.26 -3.38
CA LYS A 167 -7.72 13.36 -3.70
C LYS A 167 -6.45 13.33 -2.84
N GLU A 168 -6.57 13.07 -1.54
CA GLU A 168 -5.43 13.00 -0.62
C GLU A 168 -4.32 12.04 -1.11
N ILE A 169 -4.69 10.81 -1.47
CA ILE A 169 -3.71 9.83 -1.97
C ILE A 169 -3.24 10.12 -3.40
N ILE A 170 -4.10 10.69 -4.24
CA ILE A 170 -3.73 11.10 -5.61
C ILE A 170 -2.67 12.20 -5.53
N ASP A 171 -2.88 13.21 -4.70
CA ASP A 171 -1.95 14.32 -4.51
C ASP A 171 -0.62 13.82 -3.91
N PHE A 172 -0.67 12.89 -2.95
CA PHE A 172 0.52 12.21 -2.44
C PHE A 172 1.34 11.52 -3.53
N ILE A 173 0.69 10.74 -4.40
CA ILE A 173 1.38 10.04 -5.50
C ILE A 173 1.99 11.02 -6.50
N LYS A 174 1.30 12.13 -6.81
CA LYS A 174 1.81 13.19 -7.70
C LYS A 174 3.00 13.92 -7.09
N ILE A 175 2.90 14.37 -5.85
CA ILE A 175 3.99 15.06 -5.15
C ILE A 175 5.21 14.15 -5.02
N TYR A 176 5.02 12.87 -4.71
CA TYR A 176 6.10 11.89 -4.71
C TYR A 176 6.81 11.84 -6.08
N LYS A 177 6.04 11.75 -7.18
CA LYS A 177 6.60 11.69 -8.54
C LYS A 177 7.36 12.95 -8.89
N GLU A 178 6.79 14.12 -8.61
CA GLU A 178 7.44 15.41 -8.87
C GLU A 178 8.77 15.54 -8.11
N THR A 179 8.79 15.14 -6.84
CA THR A 179 10.00 15.17 -6.00
C THR A 179 11.07 14.23 -6.55
N TRP A 180 10.65 13.05 -7.02
CA TRP A 180 11.56 12.11 -7.66
C TRP A 180 12.14 12.66 -8.97
N ASP A 181 11.32 13.31 -9.79
CA ASP A 181 11.74 13.84 -11.09
C ASP A 181 12.65 15.08 -10.97
N SER A 182 12.37 15.95 -10.00
CA SER A 182 13.21 17.13 -9.73
C SER A 182 14.56 16.74 -9.13
N ASN A 183 14.67 15.53 -8.58
CA ASN A 183 15.79 15.10 -7.75
C ASN A 183 16.06 16.06 -6.57
N PHE A 184 15.05 16.82 -6.16
CA PHE A 184 15.15 17.90 -5.18
C PHE A 184 13.98 17.85 -4.19
N ILE A 185 14.28 17.85 -2.90
CA ILE A 185 13.30 17.66 -1.83
C ILE A 185 12.73 19.02 -1.39
N SER A 186 11.61 19.42 -2.01
CA SER A 186 10.87 20.62 -1.56
C SER A 186 10.05 20.32 -0.30
N LEU A 187 10.52 20.86 0.83
CA LEU A 187 9.82 20.79 2.11
C LEU A 187 8.41 21.37 2.04
N ASP A 188 8.21 22.47 1.31
CA ASP A 188 6.92 23.13 1.23
C ASP A 188 5.90 22.27 0.47
N LYS A 189 6.32 21.54 -0.57
CA LYS A 189 5.46 20.55 -1.23
C LYS A 189 5.06 19.40 -0.29
N LEU A 190 5.99 18.93 0.54
CA LEU A 190 5.69 17.86 1.50
C LEU A 190 4.74 18.33 2.62
N LYS A 191 4.81 19.61 3.03
CA LYS A 191 3.88 20.18 4.03
C LYS A 191 2.43 20.23 3.55
N VAL A 192 2.19 20.34 2.24
CA VAL A 192 0.82 20.31 1.66
C VAL A 192 0.10 18.99 1.93
N LEU A 193 0.85 17.91 2.19
CA LEU A 193 0.30 16.56 2.42
C LEU A 193 -0.29 16.36 3.83
N ASN A 194 -0.35 17.41 4.67
CA ASN A 194 -0.81 17.34 6.06
C ASN A 194 -0.12 16.24 6.88
N LEU A 195 1.14 15.93 6.54
CA LEU A 195 1.95 14.94 7.22
C LEU A 195 2.50 15.49 8.52
N LYS A 196 2.68 14.60 9.51
CA LYS A 196 3.42 14.95 10.72
C LYS A 196 4.90 15.17 10.40
N LYS A 197 5.60 15.88 11.29
CA LYS A 197 7.03 16.18 11.14
C LYS A 197 7.85 14.90 10.97
N GLU A 198 7.52 13.85 11.71
CA GLU A 198 8.21 12.55 11.66
C GLU A 198 7.99 11.85 10.31
N GLU A 199 6.78 11.90 9.76
CA GLU A 199 6.44 11.33 8.45
C GLU A 199 7.14 12.09 7.31
N ILE A 200 7.23 13.43 7.42
CA ILE A 200 8.02 14.25 6.49
C ILE A 200 9.49 13.82 6.54
N ASN A 201 10.08 13.70 7.73
CA ASN A 201 11.48 13.30 7.88
C ASN A 201 11.73 11.90 7.31
N GLU A 202 10.83 10.94 7.53
CA GLU A 202 10.97 9.61 6.94
C GLU A 202 10.94 9.62 5.41
N LEU A 203 10.10 10.45 4.80
CA LEU A 203 10.05 10.63 3.35
C LEU A 203 11.33 11.30 2.82
N LYS A 204 11.85 12.29 3.54
CA LYS A 204 13.14 12.91 3.19
C LYS A 204 14.27 11.90 3.16
N GLU A 205 14.44 11.17 4.26
CA GLU A 205 15.46 10.12 4.35
C GLU A 205 15.32 9.09 3.24
N HIS A 206 14.08 8.71 2.93
CA HIS A 206 13.78 7.82 1.82
C HIS A 206 14.30 8.38 0.49
N PHE A 207 14.02 9.64 0.16
CA PHE A 207 14.52 10.28 -1.06
C PHE A 207 16.04 10.43 -1.07
N ILE A 208 16.67 10.80 0.06
CA ILE A 208 18.13 10.88 0.19
C ILE A 208 18.80 9.52 -0.08
N ARG A 209 18.26 8.43 0.50
CA ARG A 209 18.76 7.06 0.24
C ARG A 209 18.60 6.63 -1.22
N LEU A 210 17.72 7.28 -1.97
CA LEU A 210 17.54 7.07 -3.40
C LEU A 210 18.41 8.00 -4.27
N GLY A 211 19.13 8.95 -3.66
CA GLY A 211 20.07 9.85 -4.34
C GLY A 211 19.54 11.27 -4.62
N CYS A 212 18.39 11.66 -4.05
CA CYS A 212 17.90 13.04 -4.19
C CYS A 212 18.66 14.00 -3.28
N SER A 213 18.86 15.23 -3.77
CA SER A 213 19.44 16.34 -3.00
C SER A 213 18.36 17.10 -2.23
N GLU A 214 18.76 17.70 -1.10
CA GLU A 214 17.93 18.63 -0.32
C GLU A 214 18.06 20.08 -0.79
#